data_AF-A0A7J3C686-F1
#
_entry.id   AF-A0A7J3C686-F1
#
_cell.length_a   1.000
_cell.length_b   1.000
_cell.length_c   1.000
_cell.angle_alpha   90.00
_cell.angle_beta   90.00
_cell.angle_gamma   90.00
#
_symmetry.space_group_name_H-M   'P 1'
#
loop_
_entity.id
_entity.type
_entity.pdbx_description
1 polymer ?
#
loop_
_entity_poly.entity_id
_entity_poly.type
_entity_poly.pdbx_seq_one_letter_code
_entity_poly.pdbx_strand_id
1 'polypeptide(L)'
;MSIDDELTSTIIASRKKSDDGSLVIYNLTKGIDFSNPKSVANSLAKVFFEKDAVNWFKVDRDNIEFNPTYKVRILLAAEHNDLLGKTVDDFLEDFKKEEINKRFVRQIDDISTNEEKISTAVGLGALGALLNKPFARRDDKTEVEDLMFTEILEALEIRTPDNSDLINWEKLPI
;
A
#
# COMPACT_ATOMS: atom_id res chain seq x y z
N MET A 1 20.34 18.46 4.82
CA MET A 1 19.28 17.44 4.82
C MET A 1 17.99 18.17 4.55
N SER A 2 17.20 17.74 3.54
CA SER A 2 15.91 18.38 3.27
C SER A 2 14.87 17.93 4.30
N ILE A 3 13.80 18.69 4.48
CA ILE A 3 12.68 18.33 5.38
C ILE A 3 12.07 16.97 4.96
N ASP A 4 12.03 16.70 3.66
CA ASP A 4 11.52 15.44 3.09
C ASP A 4 12.43 14.23 3.43
N ASP A 5 13.75 14.43 3.52
CA ASP A 5 14.69 13.36 3.91
C ASP A 5 14.54 12.98 5.40
N GLU A 6 14.28 13.98 6.26
CA GLU A 6 14.07 13.78 7.69
C GLU A 6 12.72 13.11 7.97
N LEU A 7 11.66 13.52 7.27
CA LEU A 7 10.35 12.88 7.33
C LEU A 7 10.42 11.41 6.87
N THR A 8 11.05 11.15 5.74
CA THR A 8 11.25 9.77 5.22
C THR A 8 12.01 8.91 6.23
N SER A 9 13.10 9.44 6.79
CA SER A 9 13.91 8.73 7.80
C SER A 9 13.10 8.40 9.06
N THR A 10 12.24 9.32 9.49
CA THR A 10 11.37 9.13 10.65
C THR A 10 10.30 8.07 10.39
N ILE A 11 9.69 8.07 9.19
CA ILE A 11 8.74 7.03 8.78
C ILE A 11 9.43 5.65 8.74
N ILE A 12 10.66 5.57 8.21
CA ILE A 12 11.44 4.32 8.22
C ILE A 12 11.71 3.87 9.67
N ALA A 13 12.11 4.77 10.56
CA ALA A 13 12.35 4.45 11.97
C ALA A 13 11.09 4.04 12.73
N SER A 14 9.90 4.45 12.25
CA SER A 14 8.61 4.05 12.79
C SER A 14 8.15 2.66 12.34
N ARG A 15 8.93 1.97 11.49
CA ARG A 15 8.60 0.66 10.94
C ARG A 15 9.21 -0.46 11.79
N LYS A 16 8.40 -1.41 12.24
CA LYS A 16 8.85 -2.66 12.86
C LYS A 16 8.17 -3.87 12.24
N LYS A 17 8.85 -5.02 12.25
CA LYS A 17 8.31 -6.30 11.77
C LYS A 17 8.14 -7.25 12.95
N SER A 18 7.07 -8.05 12.94
CA SER A 18 6.85 -9.11 13.93
C SER A 18 7.90 -10.23 13.80
N ASP A 19 8.16 -10.92 14.91
CA ASP A 19 9.15 -12.00 14.96
C ASP A 19 8.80 -13.17 14.01
N ASP A 20 7.50 -13.44 13.86
CA ASP A 20 6.98 -14.45 12.92
C ASP A 20 6.93 -13.94 11.47
N GLY A 21 7.22 -12.66 11.25
CA GLY A 21 7.21 -11.99 9.96
C GLY A 21 5.85 -11.79 9.31
N SER A 22 4.75 -12.11 9.99
CA SER A 22 3.37 -12.03 9.47
C SER A 22 2.79 -10.62 9.45
N LEU A 23 3.38 -9.68 10.20
CA LEU A 23 2.90 -8.31 10.38
C LEU A 23 4.06 -7.31 10.35
N VAL A 24 3.85 -6.20 9.64
CA VAL A 24 4.68 -5.00 9.72
C VAL A 24 3.83 -3.86 10.26
N ILE A 25 4.36 -3.11 11.23
CA ILE A 25 3.68 -1.96 11.83
C ILE A 25 4.48 -0.69 11.54
N TYR A 26 3.79 0.33 11.04
CA TYR A 26 4.25 1.71 10.98
C TYR A 26 3.57 2.51 12.08
N ASN A 27 4.31 2.86 13.13
CA ASN A 27 3.77 3.61 14.26
C ASN A 27 4.01 5.11 14.10
N LEU A 28 3.10 5.80 13.40
CA LEU A 28 3.18 7.24 13.11
C LEU A 28 2.52 8.11 14.20
N THR A 29 2.22 7.52 15.37
CA THR A 29 1.53 8.21 16.46
C THR A 29 2.44 9.21 17.21
N LYS A 30 3.76 9.13 17.00
CA LYS A 30 4.76 9.98 17.64
C LYS A 30 5.86 10.33 16.64
N GLY A 31 6.38 11.55 16.75
CA GLY A 31 7.55 12.00 15.98
C GLY A 31 7.25 12.44 14.55
N ILE A 32 6.01 12.33 14.08
CA ILE A 32 5.58 12.83 12.77
C ILE A 32 4.76 14.10 12.96
N ASP A 33 5.13 15.16 12.24
CA ASP A 33 4.35 16.38 12.14
C ASP A 33 3.36 16.28 10.98
N PHE A 34 2.07 16.35 11.30
CA PHE A 34 0.97 16.32 10.32
C PHE A 34 0.53 17.72 9.85
N SER A 35 1.32 18.76 10.13
CA SER A 35 1.06 20.12 9.63
C SER A 35 0.99 20.20 8.09
N ASN A 36 1.67 19.29 7.38
CA ASN A 36 1.57 19.09 5.94
C ASN A 36 1.16 17.63 5.60
N PRO A 37 -0.13 17.30 5.67
CA PRO A 37 -0.62 15.92 5.53
C PRO A 37 -0.28 15.28 4.18
N LYS A 38 -0.19 16.09 3.12
CA LYS A 38 0.15 15.63 1.77
C LYS A 38 1.62 15.20 1.66
N SER A 39 2.53 15.94 2.28
CA SER A 39 3.95 15.55 2.35
C SER A 39 4.12 14.25 3.12
N VAL A 40 3.42 14.10 4.25
CA VAL A 40 3.40 12.85 5.04
C VAL A 40 2.86 11.67 4.22
N ALA A 41 1.73 11.85 3.54
CA ALA A 41 1.13 10.85 2.68
C ALA A 41 2.10 10.38 1.59
N ASN A 42 2.76 11.32 0.90
CA ASN A 42 3.70 11.03 -0.16
C ASN A 42 4.93 10.25 0.35
N SER A 43 5.56 10.74 1.42
CA SER A 43 6.71 10.06 2.04
C SER A 43 6.33 8.67 2.55
N LEU A 44 5.12 8.50 3.10
CA LEU A 44 4.61 7.21 3.56
C LEU A 44 4.38 6.25 2.39
N ALA A 45 3.76 6.70 1.30
CA ALA A 45 3.54 5.91 0.08
C ALA A 45 4.87 5.39 -0.48
N LYS A 46 5.86 6.28 -0.58
CA LYS A 46 7.20 5.92 -1.05
C LYS A 46 7.87 4.90 -0.13
N VAL A 47 7.88 5.12 1.19
CA VAL A 47 8.53 4.20 2.13
C VAL A 47 7.81 2.85 2.16
N PHE A 48 6.48 2.84 2.17
CA PHE A 48 5.69 1.62 2.10
C PHE A 48 5.97 0.84 0.81
N PHE A 49 6.01 1.51 -0.33
CA PHE A 49 6.34 0.87 -1.60
C PHE A 49 7.75 0.28 -1.57
N GLU A 50 8.75 1.07 -1.22
CA GLU A 50 10.17 0.66 -1.27
C GLU A 50 10.53 -0.42 -0.24
N LYS A 51 9.91 -0.39 0.94
CA LYS A 51 10.24 -1.34 2.03
C LYS A 51 9.39 -2.59 2.01
N ASP A 52 8.15 -2.49 1.53
CA ASP A 52 7.17 -3.55 1.66
C ASP A 52 6.55 -3.94 0.33
N ALA A 53 5.76 -3.07 -0.29
CA ALA A 53 4.92 -3.45 -1.42
C ALA A 53 5.72 -3.94 -2.62
N VAL A 54 6.92 -3.39 -2.88
CA VAL A 54 7.79 -3.84 -3.98
C VAL A 54 8.12 -5.33 -3.92
N ASN A 55 8.18 -5.92 -2.71
CA ASN A 55 8.48 -7.34 -2.52
C ASN A 55 7.27 -8.25 -2.78
N TRP A 56 6.07 -7.68 -2.91
CA TRP A 56 4.86 -8.40 -3.24
C TRP A 56 4.67 -8.53 -4.75
N PHE A 57 5.41 -7.75 -5.55
CA PHE A 57 5.39 -7.87 -7.00
C PHE A 57 6.41 -8.89 -7.49
N LYS A 58 5.94 -9.87 -8.26
CA LYS A 58 6.79 -10.67 -9.14
C LYS A 58 6.47 -10.30 -10.56
N VAL A 59 7.50 -9.87 -11.29
CA VAL A 59 7.37 -9.54 -12.71
C VAL A 59 8.02 -10.68 -13.50
N ASP A 60 7.22 -11.40 -14.28
CA ASP A 60 7.71 -12.36 -15.27
C ASP A 60 7.29 -11.92 -16.67
N ARG A 61 8.25 -11.36 -17.42
CA ARG A 61 8.11 -10.77 -18.77
C ARG A 61 6.94 -9.78 -18.89
N ASP A 62 5.75 -10.32 -19.06
CA ASP A 62 4.52 -9.61 -19.37
C ASP A 62 3.43 -9.80 -18.29
N ASN A 63 3.70 -10.62 -17.27
CA ASN A 63 2.81 -10.86 -16.16
C ASN A 63 3.36 -10.19 -14.91
N ILE A 64 2.51 -9.44 -14.22
CA ILE A 64 2.74 -9.01 -12.85
C ILE A 64 1.90 -9.90 -11.97
N GLU A 65 2.53 -10.64 -11.07
CA GLU A 65 1.83 -11.31 -9.97
C GLU A 65 1.99 -10.45 -8.72
N PHE A 66 0.88 -10.13 -8.08
CA PHE A 66 0.86 -9.52 -6.76
C PHE A 66 0.56 -10.58 -5.71
N ASN A 67 1.46 -10.75 -4.74
CA ASN A 67 1.34 -11.76 -3.70
C ASN A 67 1.80 -11.19 -2.34
N PRO A 68 0.89 -10.58 -1.57
CA PRO A 68 1.22 -10.03 -0.28
C PRO A 68 1.52 -11.17 0.70
N THR A 69 2.73 -11.19 1.24
CA THR A 69 3.22 -12.28 2.12
C THR A 69 3.03 -11.99 3.60
N TYR A 70 2.61 -10.78 3.95
CA TYR A 70 2.37 -10.31 5.31
C TYR A 70 1.44 -9.10 5.30
N LYS A 71 0.80 -8.82 6.44
CA LYS A 71 -0.04 -7.63 6.60
C LYS A 71 0.80 -6.42 6.97
N VAL A 72 0.38 -5.23 6.53
CA VAL A 72 0.97 -3.96 6.93
C VAL A 72 -0.08 -3.16 7.69
N ARG A 73 0.25 -2.73 8.91
CA ARG A 73 -0.60 -1.88 9.75
C ARG A 73 0.04 -0.51 9.90
N ILE A 74 -0.72 0.54 9.58
CA ILE A 74 -0.31 1.93 9.77
C ILE A 74 -1.14 2.51 10.91
N LEU A 75 -0.47 2.90 11.99
CA LEU A 75 -1.06 3.47 13.19
C LEU A 75 -0.94 4.99 13.16
N LEU A 76 -2.08 5.68 13.23
CA LEU A 76 -2.16 7.15 13.19
C LEU A 76 -2.85 7.67 14.46
N ALA A 77 -2.37 8.78 15.03
CA ALA A 77 -2.96 9.33 16.26
C ALA A 77 -4.37 9.91 16.03
N ALA A 78 -5.29 9.67 16.98
CA ALA A 78 -6.69 10.15 16.92
C ALA A 78 -6.83 11.67 16.87
N GLU A 79 -5.83 12.38 17.40
CA GLU A 79 -5.75 13.85 17.53
C GLU A 79 -5.77 14.57 16.15
N HIS A 80 -5.71 13.80 15.06
CA HIS A 80 -5.72 14.28 13.68
C HIS A 80 -6.86 13.73 12.82
N ASN A 81 -7.93 13.15 13.39
CA ASN A 81 -8.97 12.39 12.65
C ASN A 81 -9.46 13.00 11.31
N ASP A 82 -9.71 14.32 11.22
CA ASP A 82 -10.13 14.95 9.95
C ASP A 82 -9.00 15.10 8.93
N LEU A 83 -7.76 15.29 9.38
CA LEU A 83 -6.56 15.27 8.56
C LEU A 83 -6.18 13.84 8.16
N LEU A 84 -6.53 12.88 9.00
CA LEU A 84 -6.25 11.45 8.88
C LEU A 84 -6.96 10.88 7.66
N GLY A 85 -8.24 11.20 7.47
CA GLY A 85 -8.99 10.82 6.26
C GLY A 85 -8.32 11.35 4.99
N LYS A 86 -7.93 12.64 4.98
CA LYS A 86 -7.23 13.25 3.84
C LYS A 86 -5.85 12.66 3.61
N THR A 87 -5.07 12.42 4.65
CA THR A 87 -3.75 11.77 4.55
C THR A 87 -3.87 10.36 4.00
N VAL A 88 -4.91 9.62 4.40
CA VAL A 88 -5.19 8.28 3.86
C VAL A 88 -5.58 8.35 2.39
N ASP A 89 -6.52 9.24 2.03
CA ASP A 89 -6.95 9.41 0.64
C ASP A 89 -5.77 9.85 -0.24
N ASP A 90 -5.00 10.85 0.19
CA ASP A 90 -3.80 11.35 -0.50
C ASP A 90 -2.73 10.25 -0.61
N PHE A 91 -2.53 9.45 0.44
CA PHE A 91 -1.58 8.32 0.44
C PHE A 91 -2.00 7.27 -0.59
N LEU A 92 -3.28 6.91 -0.59
CA LEU A 92 -3.86 5.93 -1.51
C LEU A 92 -3.78 6.41 -2.96
N GLU A 93 -4.07 7.69 -3.20
CA GLU A 93 -3.97 8.31 -4.53
C GLU A 93 -2.52 8.36 -5.02
N ASP A 94 -1.60 8.87 -4.20
CA ASP A 94 -0.18 8.99 -4.56
C ASP A 94 0.43 7.60 -4.78
N PHE A 95 0.10 6.62 -3.94
CA PHE A 95 0.57 5.25 -4.09
C PHE A 95 0.09 4.61 -5.40
N LYS A 96 -1.19 4.78 -5.75
CA LYS A 96 -1.73 4.27 -7.03
C LYS A 96 -1.07 4.96 -8.22
N LYS A 97 -1.00 6.29 -8.23
CA LYS A 97 -0.54 7.06 -9.41
C LYS A 97 0.98 7.09 -9.56
N GLU A 98 1.71 7.38 -8.50
CA GLU A 98 3.15 7.65 -8.57
C GLU A 98 4.00 6.41 -8.38
N GLU A 99 3.56 5.44 -7.57
CA GLU A 99 4.38 4.26 -7.27
C GLU A 99 3.98 3.05 -8.13
N ILE A 100 2.68 2.74 -8.23
CA ILE A 100 2.21 1.62 -9.07
C ILE A 100 2.24 2.00 -10.54
N ASN A 101 1.42 2.96 -10.95
CA ASN A 101 1.19 3.22 -12.37
C ASN A 101 2.49 3.63 -13.06
N LYS A 102 3.27 4.54 -12.48
CA LYS A 102 4.55 4.98 -13.07
C LYS A 102 5.56 3.84 -13.25
N ARG A 103 5.58 2.88 -12.34
CA ARG A 103 6.60 1.80 -12.31
C ARG A 103 6.20 0.59 -13.13
N PHE A 104 4.90 0.34 -13.25
CA PHE A 104 4.35 -0.83 -13.92
C PHE A 104 3.54 -0.49 -15.17
N VAL A 105 3.56 0.77 -15.65
CA VAL A 105 2.74 1.23 -16.79
C VAL A 105 2.85 0.31 -18.00
N ARG A 106 4.06 -0.18 -18.31
CA ARG A 106 4.29 -1.01 -19.50
C ARG A 106 3.63 -2.38 -19.38
N GLN A 107 3.69 -2.97 -18.19
CA GLN A 107 3.08 -4.25 -17.90
C GLN A 107 1.56 -4.12 -17.78
N ILE A 108 1.08 -3.04 -17.15
CA ILE A 108 -0.35 -2.71 -17.09
C ILE A 108 -0.90 -2.51 -18.52
N ASP A 109 -0.18 -1.78 -19.38
CA ASP A 109 -0.57 -1.58 -20.79
C ASP A 109 -0.57 -2.91 -21.56
N ASP A 110 0.41 -3.80 -21.34
CA ASP A 110 0.47 -5.11 -22.02
C ASP A 110 -0.63 -6.08 -21.55
N ILE A 111 -0.96 -6.08 -20.25
CA ILE A 111 -2.06 -6.89 -19.70
C ILE A 111 -3.41 -6.36 -20.19
N SER A 112 -3.61 -5.04 -20.20
CA SER A 112 -4.87 -4.42 -20.60
C SER A 112 -5.21 -4.58 -22.09
N THR A 113 -4.20 -4.83 -22.93
CA THR A 113 -4.42 -5.03 -24.37
C THR A 113 -4.69 -6.49 -24.74
N ASN A 114 -4.73 -7.40 -23.75
CA ASN A 114 -4.90 -8.83 -23.95
C ASN A 114 -5.93 -9.43 -22.96
N GLU A 115 -7.18 -9.58 -23.42
CA GLU A 115 -8.32 -10.08 -22.61
C GLU A 115 -8.04 -11.42 -21.90
N GLU A 116 -7.24 -12.32 -22.49
CA GLU A 116 -6.89 -13.59 -21.85
C GLU A 116 -5.95 -13.40 -20.64
N LYS A 117 -5.05 -12.41 -20.70
CA LYS A 117 -4.10 -12.10 -19.61
C LYS A 117 -4.77 -11.41 -18.42
N ILE A 118 -5.84 -10.64 -18.64
CA ILE A 118 -6.62 -9.98 -17.56
C ILE A 118 -7.15 -11.02 -16.56
N SER A 119 -7.60 -12.17 -17.06
CA SER A 119 -8.11 -13.27 -16.23
C SER A 119 -7.06 -13.97 -15.35
N THR A 120 -5.76 -13.80 -15.67
CA THR A 120 -4.63 -14.48 -15.02
C THR A 120 -3.64 -13.56 -14.30
N ALA A 121 -3.65 -12.26 -14.59
CA ALA A 121 -2.67 -11.30 -14.06
C ALA A 121 -2.92 -10.91 -12.60
N VAL A 122 -4.11 -11.16 -12.07
CA VAL A 122 -4.44 -10.90 -10.67
C VAL A 122 -4.41 -12.26 -9.97
N GLY A 123 -3.42 -12.44 -9.10
CA GLY A 123 -3.03 -13.73 -8.56
C GLY A 123 -4.15 -14.46 -7.82
N LEU A 124 -3.96 -15.76 -7.60
CA LEU A 124 -4.88 -16.69 -6.95
C LEU A 124 -5.06 -16.41 -5.43
N GLY A 125 -5.28 -15.15 -5.05
CA GLY A 125 -5.60 -14.69 -3.69
C GLY A 125 -6.94 -13.99 -3.67
N ALA A 126 -7.93 -14.60 -3.00
CA ALA A 126 -9.27 -14.07 -2.67
C ALA A 126 -10.25 -13.66 -3.79
N LEU A 127 -9.85 -13.40 -5.04
CA LEU A 127 -10.77 -12.82 -6.05
C LEU A 127 -11.18 -13.72 -7.24
N GLY A 128 -11.11 -15.04 -7.09
CA GLY A 128 -11.77 -15.97 -8.03
C GLY A 128 -13.31 -15.76 -8.16
N ALA A 129 -13.93 -14.93 -7.32
CA ALA A 129 -15.36 -14.66 -7.30
C ALA A 129 -15.80 -13.32 -7.92
N LEU A 130 -14.89 -12.36 -8.18
CA LEU A 130 -15.26 -11.06 -8.76
C LEU A 130 -15.33 -11.07 -10.29
N LEU A 131 -14.78 -12.08 -10.95
CA LEU A 131 -14.84 -12.29 -12.41
C LEU A 131 -16.24 -12.64 -12.95
N ASN A 132 -17.26 -12.79 -12.09
CA ASN A 132 -18.62 -13.21 -12.47
C ASN A 132 -19.66 -12.07 -12.52
N LYS A 133 -19.25 -10.80 -12.43
CA LYS A 133 -20.19 -9.68 -12.58
C LYS A 133 -20.15 -9.13 -14.02
N PRO A 134 -21.31 -8.89 -14.66
CA PRO A 134 -21.36 -8.31 -15.99
C PRO A 134 -21.02 -6.83 -15.89
N PHE A 135 -19.77 -6.46 -16.14
CA PHE A 135 -19.30 -5.08 -16.10
C PHE A 135 -19.36 -4.44 -17.49
N ALA A 136 -20.05 -3.31 -17.56
CA ALA A 136 -20.10 -2.48 -18.75
C ALA A 136 -18.72 -1.84 -19.00
N ARG A 137 -18.18 -2.07 -20.21
CA ARG A 137 -16.98 -1.46 -20.82
C ARG A 137 -16.44 -0.22 -20.07
N ARG A 138 -15.52 -0.44 -19.13
CA ARG A 138 -14.51 0.56 -18.72
C ARG A 138 -13.20 0.16 -19.41
N ASP A 139 -12.30 1.13 -19.58
CA ASP A 139 -10.97 0.89 -20.17
C ASP A 139 -10.25 -0.24 -19.42
N ASP A 140 -9.83 -1.30 -20.13
CA ASP A 140 -9.22 -2.52 -19.59
C ASP A 140 -8.00 -2.22 -18.69
N LYS A 141 -7.32 -1.10 -18.96
CA LYS A 141 -6.21 -0.57 -18.16
C LYS A 141 -6.63 -0.19 -16.75
N THR A 142 -7.77 0.47 -16.64
CA THR A 142 -8.29 0.93 -15.34
C THR A 142 -8.71 -0.26 -14.48
N GLU A 143 -9.15 -1.35 -15.10
CA GLU A 143 -9.56 -2.58 -14.40
C GLU A 143 -8.38 -3.30 -13.75
N VAL A 144 -7.26 -3.46 -14.46
CA VAL A 144 -6.03 -4.06 -13.91
C VAL A 144 -5.48 -3.23 -12.74
N GLU A 145 -5.48 -1.90 -12.88
CA GLU A 145 -5.06 -0.97 -11.82
C GLU A 145 -5.97 -1.07 -10.58
N ASP A 146 -7.28 -1.15 -10.76
CA ASP A 146 -8.25 -1.25 -9.67
C ASP A 146 -8.16 -2.59 -8.93
N LEU A 147 -7.92 -3.69 -9.64
CA LEU A 147 -7.75 -5.02 -9.05
C LEU A 147 -6.47 -5.10 -8.20
N MET A 148 -5.33 -4.68 -8.76
CA MET A 148 -4.06 -4.63 -8.01
C MET A 148 -4.17 -3.74 -6.78
N PHE A 149 -4.81 -2.59 -6.91
CA PHE A 149 -5.02 -1.66 -5.82
C PHE A 149 -5.91 -2.27 -4.71
N THR A 150 -6.95 -3.02 -5.09
CA THR A 150 -7.82 -3.73 -4.14
C THR A 150 -7.06 -4.77 -3.33
N GLU A 151 -6.21 -5.58 -3.96
CA GLU A 151 -5.40 -6.58 -3.25
C GLU A 151 -4.41 -5.94 -2.26
N ILE A 152 -3.84 -4.78 -2.60
CA ILE A 152 -2.97 -4.03 -1.69
C ILE A 152 -3.78 -3.50 -0.49
N LEU A 153 -4.99 -3.00 -0.74
CA LEU A 153 -5.89 -2.58 0.33
C LEU A 153 -6.29 -3.72 1.27
N GLU A 154 -6.36 -4.96 0.80
CA GLU A 154 -6.62 -6.13 1.67
C GLU A 154 -5.43 -6.45 2.58
N ALA A 155 -4.21 -6.20 2.11
CA ALA A 155 -2.98 -6.38 2.88
C ALA A 155 -2.67 -5.20 3.82
N LEU A 156 -3.33 -4.05 3.63
CA LEU A 156 -3.07 -2.81 4.34
C LEU A 156 -4.20 -2.48 5.33
N GLU A 157 -3.83 -2.28 6.60
CA GLU A 157 -4.74 -1.84 7.67
C GLU A 157 -4.31 -0.46 8.16
N ILE A 158 -5.11 0.58 7.90
CA ILE A 158 -4.85 1.92 8.44
C ILE A 158 -5.87 2.20 9.55
N ARG A 159 -5.40 2.49 10.77
CA ARG A 159 -6.29 2.75 11.91
C ARG A 159 -5.65 3.58 13.00
N THR A 160 -6.49 4.09 13.89
CA THR A 160 -6.07 4.62 15.18
C THR A 160 -5.63 3.48 16.11
N PRO A 161 -4.49 3.62 16.83
CA PRO A 161 -4.02 2.57 17.73
C PRO A 161 -4.99 2.35 18.89
N ASP A 162 -5.18 1.09 19.25
CA ASP A 162 -5.78 0.70 20.53
C ASP A 162 -4.71 0.36 21.58
N ASN A 163 -5.12 0.06 22.83
CA ASN A 163 -4.19 -0.31 23.89
C ASN A 163 -3.37 -1.57 23.56
N SER A 164 -3.92 -2.49 22.76
CA SER A 164 -3.21 -3.70 22.35
C SER A 164 -2.14 -3.39 21.32
N ASP A 165 -2.39 -2.46 20.39
CA ASP A 165 -1.41 -2.00 19.40
C ASP A 165 -0.19 -1.38 20.07
N LEU A 166 -0.40 -0.55 21.08
CA LEU A 166 0.69 0.10 21.83
C LEU A 166 1.56 -0.93 22.57
N ILE A 167 0.93 -1.90 23.24
CA ILE A 167 1.63 -2.99 23.93
C ILE A 167 2.39 -3.88 22.93
N ASN A 168 1.79 -4.18 21.78
CA ASN A 168 2.42 -5.00 20.76
C ASN A 168 3.63 -4.27 20.17
N TRP A 169 3.51 -2.97 19.88
CA TRP A 169 4.60 -2.14 19.37
C TRP A 169 5.86 -2.14 20.25
N GLU A 170 5.68 -2.12 21.57
CA GLU A 170 6.78 -2.20 22.54
C GLU A 170 7.47 -3.56 22.56
N LYS A 171 6.72 -4.63 22.24
CA LYS A 171 7.22 -6.01 22.19
C LYS A 171 7.84 -6.39 20.86
N LEU A 172 7.60 -5.62 19.80
CA LEU A 172 8.18 -5.87 18.48
C LEU A 172 9.70 -5.58 18.48
N PRO A 173 10.49 -6.45 17.82
CA PRO A 173 11.94 -6.25 17.69
C PRO A 173 12.24 -4.92 16.99
N ILE A 174 13.40 -4.35 17.34
CA ILE A 174 13.93 -3.11 16.77
C ILE A 174 14.51 -3.39 15.38
#